data_AF-A0A349LHA5-F1
#
_entry.id   AF-A0A349LHA5-F1
#
_cell.length_a   1.000
_cell.length_b   1.000
_cell.length_c   1.000
_cell.angle_alpha   90.00
_cell.angle_beta   90.00
_cell.angle_gamma   90.00
#
_symmetry.space_group_name_H-M   'P 1'
#
loop_
_entity.id
_entity.type
_entity.pdbx_description
1 polymer ?
#
loop_
_entity_poly.entity_id
_entity_poly.type
_entity_poly.pdbx_seq_one_letter_code
_entity_poly.pdbx_strand_id
1 'polypeptide(L)' 'DVIVVSASSPTVPQPLVDQLSDGGRMLIPIGTREEQELILVQKTGFAVTQEPVGGNVTFVPLLSRFAWTDEHG' A
#
# COMPACT_ATOMS: atom_id res chain seq x y z
N ASP A 1 0.37 -15.47 6.43
CA ASP A 1 1.28 -14.60 5.69
C ASP A 1 0.86 -13.15 5.89
N VAL A 2 1.79 -12.25 6.19
CA VAL A 2 1.49 -10.83 6.44
C VAL A 2 2.57 -9.93 5.85
N ILE A 3 2.18 -9.01 4.96
CA ILE A 3 3.03 -7.95 4.43
C ILE A 3 2.68 -6.64 5.13
N VAL A 4 3.67 -5.91 5.63
CA VAL A 4 3.46 -4.56 6.19
C VAL A 4 4.33 -3.59 5.42
N VAL A 5 3.70 -2.58 4.85
CA VAL A 5 4.39 -1.53 4.10
C VAL A 5 4.56 -0.32 5.00
N SER A 6 5.80 0.02 5.33
CA SER A 6 6.16 1.15 6.19
C SER A 6 6.38 2.47 5.42
N ALA A 7 5.82 2.56 4.21
CA ALA A 7 5.88 3.74 3.37
C ALA A 7 4.56 3.90 2.61
N SER A 8 4.10 5.14 2.43
CA SER A 8 2.83 5.42 1.78
C SER A 8 2.92 5.27 0.27
N SER A 9 1.86 4.76 -0.32
CA SER A 9 1.71 4.62 -1.77
C SER A 9 0.45 5.34 -2.23
N PRO A 10 0.41 5.95 -3.43
CA PRO A 10 -0.82 6.56 -3.93
C PRO A 10 -1.94 5.53 -4.16
N THR A 11 -1.57 4.28 -4.46
CA THR A 11 -2.49 3.16 -4.68
C THR A 11 -1.89 1.86 -4.16
N VAL A 12 -2.73 0.84 -3.95
CA VAL A 12 -2.26 -0.50 -3.56
C VAL A 12 -1.41 -1.12 -4.70
N PRO A 13 -0.12 -1.41 -4.48
CA PRO A 13 0.73 -1.96 -5.53
C PRO A 13 0.37 -3.42 -5.84
N GLN A 14 -0.05 -3.68 -7.07
CA GLN A 14 -0.37 -5.03 -7.54
C GLN A 14 0.77 -6.06 -7.31
N PRO A 15 2.06 -5.71 -7.51
CA PRO A 15 3.14 -6.67 -7.25
C PRO A 15 3.23 -7.16 -5.80
N LEU A 16 2.76 -6.38 -4.82
CA LEU A 16 2.70 -6.81 -3.43
C LEU A 16 1.48 -7.72 -3.18
N VAL A 17 0.36 -7.45 -3.84
CA VAL A 17 -0.84 -8.31 -3.81
C VAL A 17 -0.55 -9.67 -4.45
N ASP A 18 0.22 -9.70 -5.53
CA ASP A 18 0.60 -10.93 -6.22
C ASP A 18 1.54 -11.80 -5.37
N GLN A 19 2.39 -11.16 -4.55
CA GLN A 19 3.27 -11.82 -3.58
C GLN A 19 2.52 -12.38 -2.36
N LEU A 20 1.29 -11.94 -2.08
CA LEU A 20 0.51 -12.50 -0.99
C LEU A 20 0.15 -13.96 -1.25
N SER A 21 0.35 -14.77 -0.22
CA SER A 21 -0.18 -16.13 -0.16
C SER A 21 -1.72 -16.12 -0.10
N ASP A 22 -2.36 -17.25 -0.40
CA ASP A 22 -3.79 -17.41 -0.13
C ASP A 22 -4.10 -17.29 1.38
N GLY A 23 -5.13 -16.53 1.75
CA GLY A 23 -5.41 -16.11 3.11
C GLY A 23 -4.43 -15.06 3.67
N GLY A 24 -3.51 -14.57 2.83
CA GLY A 24 -2.53 -13.54 3.16
C GLY A 24 -3.17 -12.17 3.36
N ARG A 25 -2.54 -11.35 4.21
CA ARG A 25 -2.98 -9.99 4.52
C ARG A 25 -1.86 -8.99 4.29
N MET A 26 -2.19 -7.80 3.82
CA MET A 26 -1.25 -6.69 3.69
C MET A 26 -1.81 -5.43 4.36
N LEU A 27 -1.00 -4.76 5.15
CA LEU A 27 -1.28 -3.41 5.66
C LEU A 27 -0.43 -2.40 4.89
N ILE A 28 -1.08 -1.41 4.30
CA ILE A 28 -0.41 -0.37 3.53
C ILE A 28 -1.05 1.01 3.76
N PRO A 29 -0.26 2.05 4.07
CA PRO A 29 -0.73 3.42 4.06
C PRO A 29 -0.97 3.88 2.62
N ILE A 30 -2.20 4.31 2.31
CA ILE A 30 -2.60 4.84 1.02
C ILE A 30 -3.00 6.30 1.14
N GLY A 31 -2.52 7.14 0.23
CA GLY A 31 -2.90 8.55 0.19
C GLY A 31 -1.77 9.46 -0.27
N THR A 32 -1.91 10.75 0.03
CA THR A 32 -0.94 11.79 -0.29
C THR A 32 0.11 11.94 0.82
N ARG A 33 1.03 12.90 0.70
CA ARG A 33 1.96 13.21 1.80
C ARG A 33 1.25 13.79 3.04
N GLU A 34 0.12 14.45 2.84
CA GLU A 34 -0.58 15.22 3.87
C GLU A 34 -1.71 14.41 4.51
N GLU A 35 -2.32 13.51 3.75
CA GLU A 35 -3.44 12.68 4.21
C GLU A 35 -3.23 11.24 3.77
N GLN A 36 -3.13 10.34 4.74
CA GLN A 36 -2.94 8.91 4.50
C GLN A 36 -3.90 8.10 5.38
N GLU A 37 -4.49 7.10 4.76
CA GLU A 37 -5.36 6.14 5.40
C GLU A 37 -4.70 4.76 5.37
N LEU A 38 -4.77 4.04 6.49
CA LEU A 38 -4.25 2.68 6.55
C LEU A 38 -5.27 1.72 5.94
N ILE A 39 -4.86 1.00 4.89
CA ILE A 39 -5.70 0.03 4.19
C ILE A 39 -5.23 -1.39 4.52
N LEU A 40 -6.17 -2.24 4.92
CA LEU A 40 -5.98 -3.69 5.02
C LEU A 40 -6.44 -4.33 3.72
N VAL A 41 -5.51 -5.00 3.06
CA VAL A 41 -5.74 -5.80 1.87
C VAL A 41 -5.74 -7.26 2.28
N GLN A 42 -6.76 -8.03 1.88
CA GLN A 42 -6.82 -9.46 2.15
C GLN A 42 -7.03 -10.22 0.85
N LYS A 43 -6.25 -11.29 0.67
CA LYS A 43 -6.35 -12.20 -0.47
C LYS A 43 -7.00 -13.50 -0.04
N THR A 44 -8.10 -13.86 -0.70
CA THR A 44 -8.87 -15.09 -0.42
C THR A 44 -9.17 -15.77 -1.75
N GLY A 45 -8.44 -16.83 -2.06
CA GLY A 45 -8.42 -17.49 -3.35
C GLY A 45 -8.07 -16.53 -4.48
N PHE A 46 -9.04 -16.28 -5.36
CA PHE A 46 -8.93 -15.34 -6.48
C PHE A 46 -9.48 -13.93 -6.15
N ALA A 47 -10.03 -13.73 -4.96
CA ALA A 47 -10.59 -12.46 -4.54
C ALA A 47 -9.58 -11.65 -3.73
N VAL A 48 -9.57 -10.35 -3.95
CA VAL A 48 -8.81 -9.37 -3.17
C VAL A 48 -9.80 -8.36 -2.62
N THR A 49 -9.84 -8.21 -1.30
CA THR A 49 -10.64 -7.20 -0.61
C THR A 49 -9.73 -6.13 -0.05
N GLN A 50 -10.24 -4.90 0.03
CA GLN A 50 -9.55 -3.74 0.57
C GLN A 50 -10.50 -3.04 1.53
N GLU A 51 -10.08 -2.87 2.78
CA GLU A 51 -10.87 -2.18 3.80
C GLU A 51 -10.01 -1.14 4.53
N PRO A 52 -10.53 0.08 4.75
CA PRO A 52 -9.86 1.04 5.61
C PRO A 52 -9.90 0.54 7.05
N VAL A 53 -8.74 0.53 7.70
CA VAL A 53 -8.60 0.08 9.10
C VAL A 53 -8.94 1.22 10.08
N GLY A 54 -9.13 2.42 9.54
CA GLY A 54 -9.39 3.64 10.29
C GLY A 54 -8.13 4.23 10.93
N GLY A 55 -8.17 5.55 11.14
CA GLY A 55 -7.09 6.31 11.76
C GLY A 55 -6.19 7.00 10.73
N ASN A 56 -5.85 8.25 11.03
CA ASN A 56 -4.89 9.01 10.25
C ASN A 56 -3.49 8.52 10.59
N VAL A 57 -2.74 8.14 9.57
CA VAL A 57 -1.34 7.75 9.71
C VAL A 57 -0.45 8.72 8.95
N THR A 58 0.83 8.77 9.29
CA THR A 58 1.81 9.58 8.58
C THR A 58 3.08 8.78 8.37
N PHE A 59 3.26 8.32 7.14
CA PHE A 59 4.42 7.59 6.66
C PHE A 59 5.11 8.36 5.53
N VAL A 60 6.40 8.08 5.36
CA VAL A 60 7.19 8.60 4.25
C VAL A 60 6.70 7.99 2.92
N PRO A 61 6.76 8.72 1.79
CA PRO A 61 6.35 8.16 0.50
C PRO A 61 7.27 7.01 0.09
N LEU A 62 6.66 5.95 -0.45
CA LEU A 62 7.38 4.81 -1.03
C LEU A 62 8.06 5.27 -2.31
N LEU A 63 9.36 5.51 -2.22
CA LEU A 63 10.19 5.87 -3.36
C LEU A 63 10.40 4.62 -4.23
N SER A 64 9.57 4.46 -5.26
CA SER A 64 9.84 3.47 -6.31
C SER A 64 11.02 3.96 -7.15
N ARG A 65 11.84 3.06 -7.71
CA ARG A 65 12.93 3.42 -8.66
C ARG A 65 12.44 4.18 -9.90
N PHE A 66 11.14 4.26 -10.12
CA PHE A 66 10.49 5.01 -11.20
C PHE A 66 9.89 6.37 -10.76
N ALA A 67 10.00 6.75 -9.48
CA ALA A 67 9.39 7.97 -8.92
C ALA A 67 10.27 9.23 -9.03
N TRP A 68 11.52 9.11 -9.48
CA TRP A 68 12.37 10.24 -9.81
C TRP A 68 12.42 10.39 -11.32
N THR A 69 11.35 10.90 -11.92
CA THR A 69 11.58 11.84 -13.02
C THR A 69 11.72 13.17 -12.30
N ASP A 70 12.96 13.63 -12.13
CA ASP A 70 13.21 15.03 -11.76
C ASP A 70 12.42 15.88 -12.76
N GLU A 71 11.30 16.44 -12.33
CA GLU A 71 10.75 17.64 -12.94
C GLU A 71 11.59 18.84 -12.48
N HIS A 72 12.84 18.83 -12.93
CA HIS A 72 13.61 20.04 -13.12
C HIS A 72 13.29 20.57 -14.52
N GLY A 73 12.44 21.60 -14.56
CA GLY A 73 12.16 22.44 -15.71
C GLY A 73 11.62 23.78 -15.24
#